data_AF-A0A9X3XGS6-F1
#
_entry.id   AF-A0A9X3XGS6-F1
#
_cell.length_a   1.000
_cell.length_b   1.000
_cell.length_c   1.000
_cell.angle_alpha   90.00
_cell.angle_beta   90.00
_cell.angle_gamma   90.00
#
_symmetry.space_group_name_H-M   'P 1'
#
loop_
_entity.id
_entity.type
_entity.pdbx_description
1 polymer ?
#
loop_
_entity_poly.entity_id
_entity_poly.type
_entity_poly.pdbx_seq_one_letter_code
_entity_poly.pdbx_strand_id
1 'polypeptide(L)'
;MRRVPLFASTLALVLASGTAAAVVTEPNGLVVPLDSANAEVQLYTFFQNQNDPVDWKADAHTTPNAFSPLCGFTATFVLNEAGSHFGLAWYNETGQKPQPADLHVLVPANSPVGTMFNGTSIKNDPAYAGGLVGFALVGGETHYSNPAYNNVCSACNPAAPWVTAMIYASKTTANAYYIAFEDGATTASGWNNDGDFNDDVYFLTGITCSGGGQPCDTGKPGVCAAGLTQCTSNGVVCQDLSQPKGENCNGIDDDCNGTVDEGEICPSGYVCDKGTCVQSCKGGEFDCLPDQACNSNGYCVDAACKDVTCEVGKVCIGGTCKGPCDDVTCPFPQVCRVGACVDPCAGVTCESGQVCDGGVCVTRCDCLPCAGGEACETSSGLCIEPTCIGVTCAAGSHCAGGTCVDNCMGATCPTGQVCMAGQCVEAPSSSDASSSSSGIFGSGGEGGAAGSGGMGGAAASGGNSGSGGAGSGNAGSEGSCGCRVVGKDDATGAAWAALGMMGLAAMRRRRRAPQPAK
;
A
#
# COMPACT_ATOMS: atom_id res chain seq x y z
N MET A 1 -62.51 -11.18 36.78
CA MET A 1 -61.71 -11.55 35.59
C MET A 1 -60.47 -10.67 35.56
N ARG A 2 -59.32 -11.19 36.03
CA ARG A 2 -58.03 -10.48 36.02
C ARG A 2 -57.41 -10.63 34.62
N ARG A 3 -57.06 -9.52 33.97
CA ARG A 3 -56.28 -9.53 32.72
C ARG A 3 -54.79 -9.41 33.07
N VAL A 4 -54.01 -10.38 32.61
CA VAL A 4 -52.55 -10.45 32.69
C VAL A 4 -51.98 -9.76 31.43
N PRO A 5 -50.90 -8.95 31.51
CA PRO A 5 -50.22 -8.47 30.31
C PRO A 5 -49.20 -9.51 29.82
N LEU A 6 -49.22 -9.78 28.52
CA LEU A 6 -48.19 -10.57 27.84
C LEU A 6 -46.91 -9.71 27.72
N PHE A 7 -45.80 -10.25 28.23
CA PHE A 7 -44.45 -9.80 27.89
C PHE A 7 -44.10 -10.33 26.49
N ALA A 8 -43.81 -9.44 25.55
CA ALA A 8 -43.20 -9.79 24.27
C ALA A 8 -41.67 -9.81 24.46
N SER A 9 -41.08 -11.00 24.48
CA SER A 9 -39.63 -11.17 24.40
C SER A 9 -39.17 -10.99 22.95
N THR A 10 -38.49 -9.89 22.68
CA THR A 10 -37.74 -9.67 21.44
C THR A 10 -36.51 -10.58 21.44
N LEU A 11 -36.54 -11.60 20.57
CA LEU A 11 -35.41 -12.45 20.27
C LEU A 11 -34.45 -11.67 19.37
N ALA A 12 -33.33 -11.20 19.92
CA ALA A 12 -32.25 -10.59 19.14
C ALA A 12 -31.56 -11.67 18.30
N LEU A 13 -31.81 -11.65 16.99
CA LEU A 13 -31.13 -12.48 16.02
C LEU A 13 -29.72 -11.89 15.80
N VAL A 14 -28.73 -12.44 16.48
CA VAL A 14 -27.32 -12.14 16.21
C VAL A 14 -26.97 -12.80 14.88
N LEU A 15 -27.04 -12.04 13.79
CA LEU A 15 -26.44 -12.39 12.52
C LEU A 15 -24.93 -12.25 12.70
N ALA A 16 -24.27 -13.36 13.06
CA ALA A 16 -22.83 -13.46 12.88
C ALA A 16 -22.57 -13.44 11.38
N SER A 17 -21.98 -12.35 10.90
CA SER A 17 -21.40 -12.25 9.55
C SER A 17 -20.22 -13.21 9.47
N GLY A 18 -20.49 -14.49 9.23
CA GLY A 18 -19.45 -15.43 8.84
C GLY A 18 -18.91 -14.99 7.49
N THR A 19 -17.62 -14.67 7.42
CA THR A 19 -16.88 -14.66 6.17
C THR A 19 -17.13 -16.01 5.50
N ALA A 20 -17.79 -16.02 4.34
CA ALA A 20 -17.99 -17.24 3.56
C ALA A 20 -16.61 -17.86 3.32
N ALA A 21 -16.37 -19.05 3.88
CA ALA A 21 -15.18 -19.82 3.57
C ALA A 21 -15.19 -20.08 2.06
N ALA A 22 -14.14 -19.67 1.36
CA ALA A 22 -14.02 -19.94 -0.06
C ALA A 22 -13.65 -21.41 -0.25
N VAL A 23 -14.68 -22.24 -0.25
CA VAL A 23 -14.57 -23.67 -0.50
C VAL A 23 -14.81 -23.88 -1.99
N VAL A 24 -13.83 -24.43 -2.71
CA VAL A 24 -14.04 -24.77 -4.13
C VAL A 24 -14.93 -26.00 -4.21
N THR A 25 -16.01 -25.89 -4.99
CA THR A 25 -16.97 -26.98 -5.20
C THR A 25 -16.95 -27.37 -6.66
N GLU A 26 -16.60 -28.61 -6.93
CA GLU A 26 -16.63 -29.20 -8.25
C GLU A 26 -18.05 -29.28 -8.82
N PRO A 27 -18.22 -29.40 -10.14
CA PRO A 27 -19.53 -29.50 -10.80
C PRO A 27 -20.44 -30.60 -10.25
N ASN A 28 -19.89 -31.69 -9.73
CA ASN A 28 -20.66 -32.79 -9.13
C ASN A 28 -21.04 -32.57 -7.65
N GLY A 29 -20.70 -31.41 -7.07
CA GLY A 29 -20.93 -31.06 -5.68
C GLY A 29 -19.83 -31.51 -4.70
N LEU A 30 -18.73 -32.09 -5.20
CA LEU A 30 -17.59 -32.43 -4.38
C LEU A 30 -16.87 -31.16 -3.90
N VAL A 31 -16.57 -31.09 -2.62
CA VAL A 31 -15.79 -30.00 -2.03
C VAL A 31 -14.31 -30.38 -2.05
N VAL A 32 -13.48 -29.55 -2.67
CA VAL A 32 -12.03 -29.74 -2.81
C VAL A 32 -11.27 -28.50 -2.30
N PRO A 33 -9.98 -28.62 -1.95
CA PRO A 33 -9.19 -29.87 -1.86
C PRO A 33 -9.60 -30.80 -0.71
N LEU A 34 -9.36 -32.09 -0.89
CA LEU A 34 -9.59 -33.18 0.05
C LEU A 34 -8.31 -33.53 0.82
N ASP A 35 -8.50 -34.22 1.96
CA ASP A 35 -7.41 -34.93 2.61
C ASP A 35 -7.53 -36.37 2.13
N SER A 36 -6.61 -36.80 1.27
CA SER A 36 -6.65 -38.14 0.67
C SER A 36 -6.34 -39.23 1.70
N ALA A 37 -5.88 -38.87 2.90
CA ALA A 37 -5.55 -39.76 4.02
C ALA A 37 -4.63 -40.94 3.63
N ASN A 38 -3.79 -40.69 2.62
CA ASN A 38 -2.79 -41.62 2.11
C ASN A 38 -1.43 -41.36 2.81
N ALA A 39 -0.33 -41.84 2.23
CA ALA A 39 1.01 -41.67 2.80
C ALA A 39 1.73 -40.41 2.30
N GLU A 40 1.06 -39.58 1.51
CA GLU A 40 1.63 -38.42 0.82
C GLU A 40 1.67 -37.18 1.72
N VAL A 41 2.49 -36.22 1.31
CA VAL A 41 2.53 -34.90 1.94
C VAL A 41 1.33 -34.07 1.50
N GLN A 42 0.29 -34.11 2.34
CA GLN A 42 -0.90 -33.28 2.15
C GLN A 42 -0.59 -31.77 2.18
N LEU A 43 -1.39 -30.96 1.46
CA LEU A 43 -1.19 -29.50 1.34
C LEU A 43 -1.07 -28.78 2.68
N TYR A 44 -1.83 -29.18 3.71
CA TYR A 44 -1.71 -28.59 5.05
C TYR A 44 -0.34 -28.81 5.68
N THR A 45 0.26 -29.99 5.46
CA THR A 45 1.61 -30.32 5.95
C THR A 45 2.64 -29.57 5.13
N PHE A 46 2.44 -29.48 3.81
CA PHE A 46 3.29 -28.72 2.92
C PHE A 46 3.37 -27.23 3.34
N PHE A 47 2.24 -26.53 3.48
CA PHE A 47 2.24 -25.11 3.86
C PHE A 47 2.86 -24.87 5.24
N GLN A 48 2.61 -25.77 6.19
CA GLN A 48 3.26 -25.72 7.51
C GLN A 48 4.79 -25.82 7.38
N ASN A 49 5.29 -26.71 6.52
CA ASN A 49 6.74 -26.86 6.26
C ASN A 49 7.35 -25.66 5.53
N GLN A 50 6.57 -24.97 4.70
CA GLN A 50 6.98 -23.68 4.10
C GLN A 50 6.95 -22.52 5.09
N ASN A 51 6.40 -22.73 6.29
CA ASN A 51 6.17 -21.70 7.29
C ASN A 51 5.30 -20.54 6.75
N ASP A 52 4.35 -20.88 5.86
CA ASP A 52 3.36 -19.96 5.29
C ASP A 52 1.98 -20.29 5.88
N PRO A 53 1.30 -19.37 6.62
CA PRO A 53 0.05 -19.66 7.32
C PRO A 53 -1.19 -19.71 6.39
N VAL A 54 -1.03 -20.30 5.20
CA VAL A 54 -2.11 -20.59 4.26
C VAL A 54 -3.00 -21.69 4.84
N ASP A 55 -4.31 -21.42 4.87
CA ASP A 55 -5.34 -22.42 5.14
C ASP A 55 -5.68 -23.12 3.81
N TRP A 56 -5.20 -24.35 3.67
CA TRP A 56 -5.32 -25.13 2.44
C TRP A 56 -6.75 -25.34 1.94
N LYS A 57 -7.78 -25.22 2.79
CA LYS A 57 -9.19 -25.28 2.36
C LYS A 57 -9.80 -23.91 2.18
N ALA A 58 -9.62 -23.02 3.16
CA ALA A 58 -10.30 -21.74 3.18
C ALA A 58 -9.70 -20.71 2.21
N ASP A 59 -8.41 -20.87 1.87
CA ASP A 59 -7.68 -20.01 0.94
C ASP A 59 -7.52 -20.65 -0.44
N ALA A 60 -8.24 -21.75 -0.73
CA ALA A 60 -8.20 -22.41 -2.04
C ALA A 60 -9.09 -21.68 -3.06
N HIS A 61 -8.53 -21.34 -4.22
CA HIS A 61 -9.26 -20.59 -5.24
C HIS A 61 -8.86 -20.97 -6.67
N THR A 62 -9.62 -20.51 -7.65
CA THR A 62 -9.33 -20.71 -9.08
C THR A 62 -8.76 -19.46 -9.76
N THR A 63 -8.51 -18.41 -8.99
CA THR A 63 -7.99 -17.12 -9.46
C THR A 63 -6.96 -16.54 -8.49
N PRO A 64 -5.96 -15.77 -8.98
CA PRO A 64 -5.69 -15.48 -10.40
C PRO A 64 -5.20 -16.73 -11.15
N ASN A 65 -5.70 -16.94 -12.37
CA ASN A 65 -5.33 -18.07 -13.24
C ASN A 65 -4.48 -17.67 -14.46
N ALA A 66 -4.24 -16.37 -14.61
CA ALA A 66 -3.42 -15.77 -15.65
C ALA A 66 -2.50 -14.70 -15.05
N PHE A 67 -1.28 -14.61 -15.56
CA PHE A 67 -0.16 -13.90 -14.96
C PHE A 67 0.63 -13.10 -16.00
N SER A 68 1.27 -11.99 -15.61
CA SER A 68 2.17 -11.26 -16.52
C SER A 68 3.58 -11.85 -16.46
N PRO A 69 4.16 -12.34 -17.58
CA PRO A 69 5.54 -12.81 -17.63
C PRO A 69 6.57 -11.68 -17.75
N LEU A 70 6.11 -10.47 -18.05
CA LEU A 70 6.95 -9.31 -18.35
C LEU A 70 7.70 -8.76 -17.12
N CYS A 71 7.26 -9.12 -15.90
CA CYS A 71 7.82 -8.66 -14.63
C CYS A 71 8.97 -9.52 -14.09
N GLY A 72 9.38 -10.56 -14.82
CA GLY A 72 10.52 -11.39 -14.43
C GLY A 72 10.26 -12.27 -13.19
N PHE A 73 9.03 -12.76 -13.03
CA PHE A 73 8.68 -13.68 -11.95
C PHE A 73 9.55 -14.94 -11.99
N THR A 74 9.74 -15.58 -10.83
CA THR A 74 10.39 -16.89 -10.74
C THR A 74 9.37 -17.91 -10.28
N ALA A 75 9.36 -19.07 -10.91
CA ALA A 75 8.53 -20.19 -10.51
C ALA A 75 9.43 -21.36 -10.14
N THR A 76 9.13 -21.98 -9.01
CA THR A 76 9.84 -23.16 -8.50
C THR A 76 8.84 -24.30 -8.38
N PHE A 77 9.19 -25.47 -8.89
CA PHE A 77 8.45 -26.69 -8.61
C PHE A 77 8.73 -27.13 -7.18
N VAL A 78 7.75 -27.12 -6.28
CA VAL A 78 7.96 -27.21 -4.82
C VAL A 78 7.40 -28.46 -4.15
N LEU A 79 6.45 -29.15 -4.79
CA LEU A 79 5.90 -30.41 -4.30
C LEU A 79 5.47 -31.27 -5.48
N ASN A 80 5.66 -32.58 -5.33
CA ASN A 80 5.08 -33.58 -6.21
C ASN A 80 4.82 -34.85 -5.41
N GLU A 81 3.56 -35.23 -5.29
CA GLU A 81 3.15 -36.48 -4.65
C GLU A 81 2.43 -37.42 -5.64
N ALA A 82 2.32 -37.02 -6.90
CA ALA A 82 1.72 -37.81 -7.97
C ALA A 82 2.56 -39.05 -8.34
N GLY A 83 1.87 -40.13 -8.72
CA GLY A 83 2.50 -41.31 -9.33
C GLY A 83 3.01 -41.06 -10.76
N SER A 84 2.45 -40.06 -11.45
CA SER A 84 2.86 -39.62 -12.79
C SER A 84 3.50 -38.24 -12.71
N HIS A 85 4.66 -38.04 -13.34
CA HIS A 85 5.35 -36.75 -13.33
C HIS A 85 5.11 -36.00 -14.63
N PHE A 86 4.06 -35.19 -14.67
CA PHE A 86 3.73 -34.39 -15.85
C PHE A 86 4.64 -33.16 -15.99
N GLY A 87 4.62 -32.54 -17.16
CA GLY A 87 5.32 -31.28 -17.43
C GLY A 87 4.41 -30.07 -17.20
N LEU A 88 5.00 -28.90 -17.00
CA LEU A 88 4.28 -27.63 -16.98
C LEU A 88 4.54 -26.86 -18.28
N ALA A 89 3.47 -26.41 -18.92
CA ALA A 89 3.51 -25.52 -20.09
C ALA A 89 2.85 -24.18 -19.78
N TRP A 90 3.18 -23.15 -20.58
CA TRP A 90 2.45 -21.88 -20.62
C TRP A 90 1.65 -21.74 -21.92
N TYR A 91 0.63 -20.88 -21.89
CA TYR A 91 -0.14 -20.46 -23.06
C TYR A 91 -0.53 -18.98 -22.97
N ASN A 92 -0.78 -18.33 -24.10
CA ASN A 92 -1.32 -16.98 -24.13
C ASN A 92 -2.79 -16.97 -23.68
N GLU A 93 -3.13 -16.16 -22.67
CA GLU A 93 -4.51 -16.01 -22.21
C GLU A 93 -5.26 -15.06 -23.16
N THR A 94 -6.10 -15.64 -24.03
CA THR A 94 -6.83 -14.94 -25.08
C THR A 94 -8.36 -14.94 -24.89
N GLY A 95 -8.85 -15.59 -23.83
CA GLY A 95 -10.28 -15.85 -23.64
C GLY A 95 -10.81 -17.02 -24.49
N GLN A 96 -9.95 -17.78 -25.17
CA GLN A 96 -10.28 -18.99 -25.93
C GLN A 96 -9.36 -20.15 -25.51
N LYS A 97 -9.89 -21.37 -25.53
CA LYS A 97 -9.12 -22.57 -25.16
C LYS A 97 -7.91 -22.75 -26.10
N PRO A 98 -6.69 -22.84 -25.56
CA PRO A 98 -5.48 -23.07 -26.35
C PRO A 98 -5.54 -24.37 -27.15
N GLN A 99 -4.97 -24.38 -28.36
CA GLN A 99 -4.72 -25.63 -29.09
C GLN A 99 -3.47 -26.31 -28.53
N PRO A 100 -3.28 -27.63 -28.75
CA PRO A 100 -2.09 -28.33 -28.30
C PRO A 100 -0.76 -27.73 -28.79
N ALA A 101 -0.77 -27.08 -29.97
CA ALA A 101 0.40 -26.41 -30.52
C ALA A 101 0.71 -25.06 -29.86
N ASP A 102 -0.23 -24.50 -29.10
CA ASP A 102 -0.10 -23.24 -28.36
C ASP A 102 0.42 -23.48 -26.93
N LEU A 103 0.75 -24.73 -26.57
CA LEU A 103 1.28 -25.11 -25.27
C LEU A 103 2.80 -25.20 -25.34
N HIS A 104 3.47 -24.29 -24.63
CA HIS A 104 4.92 -24.15 -24.64
C HIS A 104 5.50 -24.66 -23.32
N VAL A 105 6.21 -25.79 -23.36
CA VAL A 105 6.72 -26.46 -22.15
C VAL A 105 7.82 -25.65 -21.47
N LEU A 106 7.65 -25.39 -20.17
CA LEU A 106 8.61 -24.71 -19.28
C LEU A 106 9.35 -25.71 -18.39
N VAL A 107 8.60 -26.63 -17.80
CA VAL A 107 9.12 -27.69 -16.95
C VAL A 107 8.85 -29.00 -17.66
N PRO A 108 9.88 -29.69 -18.17
CA PRO A 108 9.70 -30.99 -18.79
C PRO A 108 9.13 -32.02 -17.80
N ALA A 109 8.38 -33.00 -18.31
CA ALA A 109 7.94 -34.14 -17.52
C ALA A 109 9.13 -34.85 -16.84
N ASN A 110 8.91 -35.38 -15.62
CA ASN A 110 9.93 -35.98 -14.76
C ASN A 110 11.04 -35.03 -14.27
N SER A 111 10.82 -33.72 -14.31
CA SER A 111 11.72 -32.76 -13.67
C SER A 111 11.67 -32.93 -12.14
N PRO A 112 12.81 -32.79 -11.43
CA PRO A 112 12.81 -32.92 -9.97
C PRO A 112 12.20 -31.70 -9.28
N VAL A 113 11.63 -31.89 -8.09
CA VAL A 113 11.31 -30.79 -7.16
C VAL A 113 12.55 -29.92 -6.96
N GLY A 114 12.35 -28.60 -6.99
CA GLY A 114 13.39 -27.58 -7.02
C GLY A 114 13.72 -27.06 -8.42
N THR A 115 13.14 -27.64 -9.48
CA THR A 115 13.27 -27.11 -10.85
C THR A 115 12.67 -25.70 -10.92
N MET A 116 13.42 -24.76 -11.50
CA MET A 116 13.01 -23.36 -11.61
C MET A 116 12.91 -22.90 -13.05
N PHE A 117 11.95 -22.02 -13.33
CA PHE A 117 11.90 -21.22 -14.55
C PHE A 117 11.61 -19.76 -14.22
N ASN A 118 11.91 -18.87 -15.17
CA ASN A 118 11.69 -17.43 -15.01
C ASN A 118 10.75 -16.90 -16.10
N GLY A 119 9.89 -15.93 -15.78
CA GLY A 119 8.99 -15.28 -16.74
C GLY A 119 9.70 -14.71 -17.98
N THR A 120 10.99 -14.40 -17.88
CA THR A 120 11.85 -14.01 -19.01
C THR A 120 11.91 -15.09 -20.10
N SER A 121 11.83 -16.37 -19.74
CA SER A 121 11.77 -17.47 -20.72
C SER A 121 10.51 -17.39 -21.59
N ILE A 122 9.38 -16.98 -21.02
CA ILE A 122 8.11 -16.74 -21.71
C ILE A 122 8.19 -15.43 -22.51
N LYS A 123 8.66 -14.35 -21.89
CA LYS A 123 8.80 -13.02 -22.54
C LYS A 123 9.64 -13.07 -23.82
N ASN A 124 10.71 -13.87 -23.81
CA ASN A 124 11.63 -13.99 -24.94
C ASN A 124 11.20 -15.08 -25.95
N ASP A 125 10.13 -15.82 -25.67
CA ASP A 125 9.59 -16.80 -26.60
C ASP A 125 8.90 -16.06 -27.77
N PRO A 126 9.25 -16.35 -29.04
CA PRO A 126 8.61 -15.73 -30.20
C PRO A 126 7.09 -15.93 -30.28
N ALA A 127 6.54 -16.93 -29.57
CA ALA A 127 5.11 -17.18 -29.50
C ALA A 127 4.38 -16.30 -28.47
N TYR A 128 5.08 -15.52 -27.65
CA TYR A 128 4.46 -14.66 -26.65
C TYR A 128 3.78 -13.45 -27.30
N ALA A 129 2.49 -13.29 -27.03
CA ALA A 129 1.64 -12.27 -27.67
C ALA A 129 1.61 -10.92 -26.94
N GLY A 130 2.39 -10.74 -25.86
CA GLY A 130 2.46 -9.48 -25.11
C GLY A 130 1.36 -9.28 -24.05
N GLY A 131 0.56 -10.32 -23.77
CA GLY A 131 -0.54 -10.29 -22.79
C GLY A 131 -0.27 -11.11 -21.53
N LEU A 132 -1.34 -11.46 -20.81
CA LEU A 132 -1.24 -12.42 -19.71
C LEU A 132 -1.04 -13.85 -20.25
N VAL A 133 -0.47 -14.71 -19.43
CA VAL A 133 -0.28 -16.14 -19.72
C VAL A 133 -0.90 -16.99 -18.62
N GLY A 134 -1.49 -18.11 -19.00
CA GLY A 134 -1.89 -19.15 -18.06
C GLY A 134 -0.91 -20.32 -18.08
N PHE A 135 -1.09 -21.26 -17.17
CA PHE A 135 -0.28 -22.48 -17.07
C PHE A 135 -1.13 -23.71 -17.28
N ALA A 136 -0.53 -24.76 -17.84
CA ALA A 136 -1.18 -26.04 -18.03
C ALA A 136 -0.24 -27.20 -17.69
N LEU A 137 -0.75 -28.17 -16.95
CA LEU A 137 -0.09 -29.45 -16.75
C LEU A 137 -0.26 -30.29 -18.02
N VAL A 138 0.83 -30.86 -18.55
CA VAL A 138 0.90 -31.54 -19.85
C VAL A 138 1.66 -32.87 -19.77
N GLY A 139 1.21 -33.88 -20.52
CA GLY A 139 1.80 -35.23 -20.55
C GLY A 139 0.78 -36.35 -20.41
N GLY A 140 -0.42 -36.02 -19.90
CA GLY A 140 -1.62 -36.82 -19.94
C GLY A 140 -2.79 -36.01 -20.49
N GLU A 141 -3.93 -36.05 -19.81
CA GLU A 141 -4.96 -35.02 -19.99
C GLU A 141 -4.37 -33.64 -19.67
N THR A 142 -4.71 -32.61 -20.44
CA THR A 142 -4.21 -31.26 -20.18
C THR A 142 -5.07 -30.56 -19.14
N HIS A 143 -4.46 -30.17 -18.02
CA HIS A 143 -5.12 -29.51 -16.91
C HIS A 143 -4.71 -28.04 -16.88
N TYR A 144 -5.66 -27.15 -17.13
CA TYR A 144 -5.42 -25.71 -17.24
C TYR A 144 -5.63 -25.03 -15.90
N SER A 145 -4.77 -24.04 -15.59
CA SER A 145 -4.98 -23.12 -14.47
C SER A 145 -6.28 -22.34 -14.60
N ASN A 146 -6.70 -22.03 -15.83
CA ASN A 146 -7.98 -21.44 -16.13
C ASN A 146 -9.03 -22.54 -16.31
N PRO A 147 -9.97 -22.72 -15.35
CA PRO A 147 -10.91 -23.82 -15.37
C PRO A 147 -11.83 -23.78 -16.59
N ALA A 148 -12.07 -22.60 -17.19
CA ALA A 148 -12.89 -22.48 -18.40
C ALA A 148 -12.36 -23.32 -19.59
N TYR A 149 -11.09 -23.72 -19.57
CA TYR A 149 -10.45 -24.51 -20.62
C TYR A 149 -10.41 -26.01 -20.32
N ASN A 150 -10.83 -26.43 -19.13
CA ASN A 150 -10.90 -27.84 -18.75
C ASN A 150 -12.12 -28.55 -19.35
N ASN A 151 -12.17 -29.87 -19.22
CA ASN A 151 -13.32 -30.64 -19.67
C ASN A 151 -14.58 -30.24 -18.88
N VAL A 152 -15.72 -30.26 -19.56
CA VAL A 152 -17.01 -29.91 -18.96
C VAL A 152 -17.68 -31.18 -18.45
N CYS A 153 -18.09 -31.18 -17.18
CA CYS A 153 -19.00 -32.19 -16.67
C CYS A 153 -20.41 -31.94 -17.22
N SER A 154 -20.70 -32.44 -18.42
CA SER A 154 -22.01 -32.25 -19.04
C SER A 154 -23.15 -33.01 -18.36
N ALA A 155 -22.83 -34.04 -17.55
CA ALA A 155 -23.80 -34.79 -16.76
C ALA A 155 -24.01 -34.23 -15.34
N CYS A 156 -23.24 -33.22 -14.93
CA CYS A 156 -23.39 -32.54 -13.66
C CYS A 156 -24.50 -31.47 -13.72
N ASN A 157 -24.95 -31.01 -12.55
CA ASN A 157 -25.94 -29.95 -12.44
C ASN A 157 -25.49 -28.89 -11.40
N PRO A 158 -25.04 -27.70 -11.85
CA PRO A 158 -24.97 -27.25 -13.24
C PRO A 158 -23.88 -27.97 -14.05
N ALA A 159 -24.04 -28.01 -15.36
CA ALA A 159 -22.95 -28.41 -16.25
C ALA A 159 -21.88 -27.31 -16.21
N ALA A 160 -20.69 -27.66 -15.78
CA ALA A 160 -19.59 -26.73 -15.57
C ALA A 160 -18.23 -27.43 -15.84
N PRO A 161 -17.18 -26.65 -16.17
CA PRO A 161 -15.82 -27.18 -16.25
C PRO A 161 -15.32 -27.71 -14.91
N TRP A 162 -14.51 -28.76 -14.95
CA TRP A 162 -13.78 -29.24 -13.77
C TRP A 162 -12.69 -28.25 -13.36
N VAL A 163 -12.46 -28.11 -12.06
CA VAL A 163 -11.31 -27.36 -11.55
C VAL A 163 -10.15 -28.33 -11.35
N THR A 164 -9.07 -28.15 -12.10
CA THR A 164 -7.90 -29.05 -12.06
C THR A 164 -6.65 -28.37 -11.50
N ALA A 165 -6.80 -27.13 -11.03
CA ALA A 165 -5.75 -26.36 -10.40
C ALA A 165 -6.33 -25.47 -9.29
N MET A 166 -5.69 -25.49 -8.12
CA MET A 166 -5.92 -24.56 -7.03
C MET A 166 -4.83 -23.50 -6.99
N ILE A 167 -5.24 -22.28 -6.65
CA ILE A 167 -4.39 -21.10 -6.52
C ILE A 167 -4.47 -20.63 -5.07
N TYR A 168 -3.30 -20.45 -4.45
CA TYR A 168 -3.16 -19.94 -3.09
C TYR A 168 -2.27 -18.70 -3.11
N ALA A 169 -2.75 -17.57 -2.59
CA ALA A 169 -1.89 -16.43 -2.32
C ALA A 169 -1.03 -16.72 -1.08
N SER A 170 0.29 -16.49 -1.19
CA SER A 170 1.19 -16.60 -0.04
C SER A 170 0.85 -15.54 1.01
N LYS A 171 0.88 -15.90 2.29
CA LYS A 171 0.69 -14.97 3.41
C LYS A 171 2.00 -14.45 3.99
N THR A 172 3.14 -15.03 3.60
CA THR A 172 4.47 -14.61 4.03
C THR A 172 5.30 -13.93 2.96
N THR A 173 5.05 -14.25 1.68
CA THR A 173 5.79 -13.69 0.54
C THR A 173 4.85 -12.81 -0.28
N ALA A 174 5.12 -11.50 -0.29
CA ALA A 174 4.35 -10.57 -1.10
C ALA A 174 4.45 -10.94 -2.59
N ASN A 175 3.34 -10.78 -3.33
CA ASN A 175 3.27 -11.04 -4.77
C ASN A 175 3.70 -12.46 -5.16
N ALA A 176 3.36 -13.44 -4.33
CA ALA A 176 3.65 -14.83 -4.56
C ALA A 176 2.40 -15.71 -4.46
N TYR A 177 2.36 -16.75 -5.29
CA TYR A 177 1.24 -17.67 -5.40
C TYR A 177 1.74 -19.11 -5.50
N TYR A 178 1.01 -20.02 -4.88
CA TYR A 178 1.11 -21.44 -5.18
C TYR A 178 0.07 -21.81 -6.24
N ILE A 179 0.47 -22.57 -7.24
CA ILE A 179 -0.41 -23.23 -8.19
C ILE A 179 -0.27 -24.73 -7.94
N ALA A 180 -1.32 -25.32 -7.41
CA ALA A 180 -1.41 -26.71 -7.01
C ALA A 180 -2.29 -27.44 -8.02
N PHE A 181 -1.71 -28.27 -8.87
CA PHE A 181 -2.46 -29.03 -9.85
C PHE A 181 -2.84 -30.39 -9.30
N GLU A 182 -3.89 -30.93 -9.90
CA GLU A 182 -4.19 -32.35 -9.88
C GLU A 182 -3.76 -33.00 -11.18
N ASP A 183 -3.57 -34.32 -11.17
CA ASP A 183 -3.06 -35.10 -12.30
C ASP A 183 -4.09 -36.08 -12.91
N GLY A 184 -5.19 -36.37 -12.20
CA GLY A 184 -6.15 -37.38 -12.63
C GLY A 184 -7.12 -36.95 -13.71
N ALA A 185 -7.44 -37.87 -14.62
CA ALA A 185 -8.30 -37.58 -15.77
C ALA A 185 -9.75 -37.26 -15.39
N THR A 186 -10.35 -36.33 -16.13
CA THR A 186 -11.73 -35.88 -15.93
C THR A 186 -12.64 -36.34 -17.07
N THR A 187 -13.92 -36.55 -16.77
CA THR A 187 -14.91 -37.04 -17.74
C THR A 187 -16.18 -36.20 -17.72
N ALA A 188 -17.10 -36.50 -18.65
CA ALA A 188 -18.41 -35.86 -18.71
C ALA A 188 -19.29 -36.07 -17.45
N SER A 189 -18.93 -37.00 -16.55
CA SER A 189 -19.74 -37.40 -15.40
C SER A 189 -18.99 -37.58 -14.09
N GLY A 190 -17.67 -37.42 -14.07
CA GLY A 190 -16.88 -37.59 -12.86
C GLY A 190 -15.39 -37.42 -13.08
N TRP A 191 -14.67 -37.34 -11.98
CA TRP A 191 -13.22 -37.27 -11.91
C TRP A 191 -12.71 -38.54 -11.23
N ASN A 192 -11.67 -39.16 -11.78
CA ASN A 192 -10.98 -40.30 -11.20
C ASN A 192 -9.63 -39.87 -10.60
N ASN A 193 -9.67 -39.08 -9.52
CA ASN A 193 -8.52 -38.81 -8.65
C ASN A 193 -8.95 -38.65 -7.17
N ASP A 194 -7.99 -38.52 -6.27
CA ASP A 194 -8.20 -38.37 -4.83
C ASP A 194 -8.47 -36.91 -4.37
N GLY A 195 -8.24 -35.92 -5.23
CA GLY A 195 -8.80 -34.58 -5.09
C GLY A 195 -8.13 -33.70 -4.03
N ASP A 196 -6.88 -33.97 -3.67
CA ASP A 196 -6.09 -33.26 -2.65
C ASP A 196 -5.14 -32.14 -3.17
N PHE A 197 -4.95 -32.06 -4.48
CA PHE A 197 -4.18 -31.10 -5.28
C PHE A 197 -2.70 -31.03 -4.89
N ASN A 198 -2.16 -32.09 -4.28
CA ASN A 198 -0.75 -32.16 -3.89
C ASN A 198 0.17 -32.70 -5.02
N ASP A 199 -0.43 -33.12 -6.14
CA ASP A 199 0.21 -33.84 -7.24
C ASP A 199 1.37 -33.09 -7.87
N ASP A 200 1.15 -31.81 -8.20
CA ASP A 200 2.13 -30.94 -8.83
C ASP A 200 1.95 -29.49 -8.35
N VAL A 201 2.79 -29.05 -7.40
CA VAL A 201 2.71 -27.70 -6.83
C VAL A 201 3.88 -26.84 -7.27
N TYR A 202 3.57 -25.66 -7.80
CA TYR A 202 4.53 -24.65 -8.20
C TYR A 202 4.38 -23.41 -7.32
N PHE A 203 5.48 -22.88 -6.82
CA PHE A 203 5.52 -21.61 -6.09
C PHE A 203 6.10 -20.52 -6.98
N LEU A 204 5.29 -19.51 -7.26
CA LEU A 204 5.63 -18.41 -8.16
C LEU A 204 5.81 -17.15 -7.31
N THR A 205 6.94 -16.45 -7.48
CA THR A 205 7.30 -15.23 -6.76
C THR A 205 7.59 -14.10 -7.73
N GLY A 206 7.33 -12.86 -7.30
CA GLY A 206 7.53 -11.68 -8.16
C GLY A 206 6.50 -11.58 -9.28
N ILE A 207 5.32 -12.16 -9.08
CA ILE A 207 4.22 -12.08 -10.04
C ILE A 207 3.45 -10.78 -9.84
N THR A 208 3.20 -10.07 -10.93
CA THR A 208 2.22 -8.98 -10.99
C THR A 208 0.99 -9.47 -11.74
N CYS A 209 -0.18 -9.15 -11.20
CA CYS A 209 -1.48 -9.51 -11.74
C CYS A 209 -2.20 -8.27 -12.28
N SER A 210 -3.19 -8.44 -13.17
CA SER A 210 -3.95 -7.32 -13.72
C SER A 210 -4.69 -6.56 -12.62
N GLY A 211 -4.38 -5.28 -12.48
CA GLY A 211 -4.92 -4.40 -11.43
C GLY A 211 -4.23 -4.51 -10.07
N GLY A 212 -3.23 -5.39 -9.89
CA GLY A 212 -2.39 -5.41 -8.68
C GLY A 212 -1.16 -4.52 -8.81
N GLY A 213 -0.64 -4.05 -7.68
CA GLY A 213 0.51 -3.17 -7.57
C GLY A 213 0.22 -1.72 -7.96
N GLN A 214 -1.04 -1.32 -8.10
CA GLN A 214 -1.50 0.05 -8.31
C GLN A 214 -1.86 0.75 -6.98
N PRO A 215 -1.68 2.08 -6.85
CA PRO A 215 -2.14 2.83 -5.70
C PRO A 215 -3.66 2.72 -5.59
N CYS A 216 -4.16 2.64 -4.36
CA CYS A 216 -5.59 2.65 -4.09
C CYS A 216 -5.88 3.29 -2.75
N ASP A 217 -7.15 3.69 -2.58
CA ASP A 217 -7.69 4.15 -1.32
C ASP A 217 -8.31 2.96 -0.57
N THR A 218 -7.84 2.70 0.64
CA THR A 218 -8.36 1.61 1.49
C THR A 218 -9.70 1.96 2.14
N GLY A 219 -10.12 3.23 2.08
CA GLY A 219 -11.27 3.77 2.79
C GLY A 219 -11.06 3.95 4.30
N LYS A 220 -9.85 3.66 4.81
CA LYS A 220 -9.47 3.92 6.20
C LYS A 220 -8.97 5.37 6.34
N PRO A 221 -9.10 5.99 7.53
CA PRO A 221 -8.60 7.33 7.74
C PRO A 221 -7.07 7.34 7.96
N GLY A 222 -6.51 8.55 8.06
CA GLY A 222 -5.12 8.75 8.45
C GLY A 222 -4.09 8.13 7.51
N VAL A 223 -2.98 7.64 8.08
CA VAL A 223 -1.91 6.96 7.32
C VAL A 223 -2.38 5.68 6.62
N CYS A 224 -3.48 5.10 7.09
CA CYS A 224 -4.00 3.85 6.56
C CYS A 224 -4.77 4.02 5.25
N ALA A 225 -5.14 5.26 4.86
CA ALA A 225 -5.88 5.53 3.63
C ALA A 225 -5.13 5.05 2.37
N ALA A 226 -3.81 5.21 2.36
CA ALA A 226 -2.98 4.79 1.23
C ALA A 226 -2.76 3.27 1.24
N GLY A 227 -3.11 2.62 0.13
CA GLY A 227 -2.89 1.20 -0.07
C GLY A 227 -2.27 0.86 -1.42
N LEU A 228 -1.90 -0.41 -1.55
CA LEU A 228 -1.64 -1.06 -2.82
C LEU A 228 -2.72 -2.06 -3.12
N THR A 229 -3.18 -2.04 -4.36
CA THR A 229 -3.97 -3.13 -4.90
C THR A 229 -3.14 -4.42 -4.86
N GLN A 230 -3.68 -5.46 -4.27
CA GLN A 230 -3.11 -6.80 -4.27
C GLN A 230 -4.13 -7.72 -4.91
N CYS A 231 -3.70 -8.61 -5.81
CA CYS A 231 -4.61 -9.66 -6.24
C CYS A 231 -4.74 -10.68 -5.13
N THR A 232 -5.89 -10.61 -4.49
CA THR A 232 -6.36 -11.71 -3.68
C THR A 232 -7.06 -12.70 -4.58
N SER A 233 -7.45 -13.78 -3.97
CA SER A 233 -8.29 -14.77 -4.56
C SER A 233 -9.70 -14.31 -4.97
N ASN A 234 -10.20 -13.21 -4.39
CA ASN A 234 -11.50 -12.62 -4.72
C ASN A 234 -11.38 -11.44 -5.71
N GLY A 235 -10.23 -11.32 -6.37
CA GLY A 235 -9.89 -10.20 -7.24
C GLY A 235 -8.97 -9.20 -6.55
N VAL A 236 -8.92 -8.00 -7.11
CA VAL A 236 -8.04 -6.94 -6.66
C VAL A 236 -8.59 -6.30 -5.38
N VAL A 237 -7.86 -6.39 -4.28
CA VAL A 237 -8.20 -5.76 -3.00
C VAL A 237 -7.17 -4.68 -2.69
N CYS A 238 -7.62 -3.54 -2.17
CA CYS A 238 -6.71 -2.53 -1.66
C CYS A 238 -6.17 -2.93 -0.28
N GLN A 239 -4.89 -3.29 -0.21
CA GLN A 239 -4.18 -3.58 1.04
C GLN A 239 -3.53 -2.32 1.58
N ASP A 240 -3.67 -2.06 2.88
CA ASP A 240 -3.06 -0.91 3.56
C ASP A 240 -1.53 -1.03 3.63
N LEU A 241 -0.85 0.09 3.35
CA LEU A 241 0.62 0.16 3.44
C LEU A 241 1.11 0.42 4.86
N SER A 242 0.28 1.05 5.70
CA SER A 242 0.61 1.40 7.08
C SER A 242 -0.39 0.75 8.03
N GLN A 243 0.15 0.08 9.05
CA GLN A 243 -0.66 -0.45 10.15
C GLN A 243 -0.85 0.62 11.23
N PRO A 244 -2.02 0.64 11.90
CA PRO A 244 -2.28 1.48 13.07
C PRO A 244 -1.18 1.40 14.12
N LYS A 245 -0.75 2.53 14.65
CA LYS A 245 0.23 2.65 15.75
C LYS A 245 -0.23 3.72 16.72
N GLY A 246 0.39 3.80 17.90
CA GLY A 246 0.03 4.83 18.87
C GLY A 246 0.32 6.25 18.35
N GLU A 247 -0.59 7.17 18.68
CA GLU A 247 -0.53 8.58 18.30
C GLU A 247 0.75 9.29 18.75
N ASN A 248 1.29 10.12 17.86
CA ASN A 248 2.28 11.13 18.18
C ASN A 248 1.72 12.48 17.77
N CYS A 249 2.09 13.54 18.49
CA CYS A 249 1.71 14.89 18.09
C CYS A 249 2.46 15.29 16.81
N ASN A 250 1.94 14.93 15.65
CA ASN A 250 2.56 15.12 14.34
C ASN A 250 1.56 15.56 13.24
N GLY A 251 0.27 15.73 13.59
CA GLY A 251 -0.77 16.17 12.67
C GLY A 251 -1.33 15.02 11.81
N ILE A 252 -0.91 13.79 12.08
CA ILE A 252 -1.28 12.59 11.35
C ILE A 252 -2.11 11.70 12.29
N ASP A 253 -3.18 11.13 11.78
CA ASP A 253 -3.91 10.02 12.43
C ASP A 253 -3.07 8.74 12.24
N ASP A 254 -2.23 8.43 13.24
CA ASP A 254 -1.25 7.33 13.26
C ASP A 254 -1.93 5.99 13.61
N ASP A 255 -3.01 6.04 14.39
CA ASP A 255 -3.77 4.88 14.86
C ASP A 255 -4.99 4.56 13.96
N CYS A 256 -5.23 5.40 12.96
CA CYS A 256 -6.28 5.27 11.95
C CYS A 256 -7.68 5.14 12.55
N ASN A 257 -7.94 5.77 13.70
CA ASN A 257 -9.25 5.82 14.32
C ASN A 257 -10.13 6.97 13.79
N GLY A 258 -9.56 7.81 12.92
CA GLY A 258 -10.17 8.99 12.33
C GLY A 258 -9.74 10.29 12.97
N THR A 259 -9.32 10.23 14.24
CA THR A 259 -8.92 11.38 15.04
C THR A 259 -7.43 11.61 14.87
N VAL A 260 -7.06 12.87 14.69
CA VAL A 260 -5.65 13.25 14.58
C VAL A 260 -5.22 13.70 15.96
N ASP A 261 -4.07 13.20 16.43
CA ASP A 261 -3.36 13.71 17.60
C ASP A 261 -4.19 13.68 18.91
N GLU A 262 -4.99 12.63 19.15
CA GLU A 262 -5.80 12.54 20.37
C GLU A 262 -5.06 12.00 21.61
N GLY A 263 -5.58 12.33 22.79
CA GLY A 263 -5.04 11.89 24.07
C GLY A 263 -3.94 12.78 24.65
N GLU A 264 -3.26 12.29 25.69
CA GLU A 264 -2.14 12.98 26.34
C GLU A 264 -0.80 12.58 25.69
N ILE A 265 -0.60 13.03 24.45
CA ILE A 265 0.58 12.71 23.62
C ILE A 265 1.70 13.77 23.70
N CYS A 266 1.50 14.80 24.53
CA CYS A 266 2.48 15.85 24.80
C CYS A 266 2.96 15.82 26.27
N PRO A 267 4.16 16.35 26.57
CA PRO A 267 4.65 16.51 27.94
C PRO A 267 3.69 17.33 28.82
N SER A 268 3.76 17.15 30.14
CA SER A 268 2.91 17.87 31.09
C SER A 268 3.01 19.39 30.92
N GLY A 269 1.85 20.06 30.84
CA GLY A 269 1.74 21.51 30.60
C GLY A 269 1.60 21.90 29.13
N TYR A 270 1.76 20.93 28.22
CA TYR A 270 1.58 21.10 26.79
C TYR A 270 0.34 20.36 26.30
N VAL A 271 -0.16 20.81 25.16
CA VAL A 271 -1.30 20.22 24.48
C VAL A 271 -0.96 20.14 22.99
N CYS A 272 -1.39 19.07 22.30
CA CYS A 272 -1.07 18.90 20.90
C CYS A 272 -1.99 19.76 20.03
N ASP A 273 -1.43 20.80 19.39
CA ASP A 273 -2.15 21.65 18.44
C ASP A 273 -1.51 21.49 17.07
N LYS A 274 -2.25 20.92 16.12
CA LYS A 274 -1.86 20.75 14.70
C LYS A 274 -0.47 20.11 14.54
N GLY A 275 -0.24 18.99 15.23
CA GLY A 275 1.03 18.28 15.19
C GLY A 275 2.19 18.96 15.90
N THR A 276 1.93 19.95 16.76
CA THR A 276 2.96 20.57 17.60
C THR A 276 2.51 20.65 19.05
N CYS A 277 3.35 20.21 19.98
CA CYS A 277 3.10 20.40 21.40
C CYS A 277 3.28 21.88 21.76
N VAL A 278 2.17 22.57 22.04
CA VAL A 278 2.13 23.97 22.45
C VAL A 278 1.75 24.11 23.92
N GLN A 279 2.19 25.18 24.57
CA GLN A 279 1.91 25.42 25.99
C GLN A 279 0.41 25.67 26.23
N SER A 280 -0.17 25.09 27.28
CA SER A 280 -1.61 25.24 27.57
C SER A 280 -1.98 26.61 28.16
N CYS A 281 -3.11 27.19 27.72
CA CYS A 281 -3.65 28.45 28.26
C CYS A 281 -4.44 28.29 29.57
N LYS A 282 -4.70 27.06 30.05
CA LYS A 282 -5.46 26.81 31.29
C LYS A 282 -4.76 27.30 32.56
N GLY A 283 -3.46 27.55 32.50
CA GLY A 283 -2.66 27.97 33.66
C GLY A 283 -2.74 29.47 34.00
N GLY A 284 -3.31 30.31 33.12
CA GLY A 284 -3.35 31.77 33.30
C GLY A 284 -1.99 32.49 33.25
N GLU A 285 -0.88 31.75 33.15
CA GLU A 285 0.45 32.30 32.89
C GLU A 285 0.63 32.67 31.40
N PHE A 286 -0.09 31.96 30.51
CA PHE A 286 -0.08 32.18 29.06
C PHE A 286 -1.50 32.51 28.59
N ASP A 287 -1.80 33.81 28.50
CA ASP A 287 -3.04 34.30 27.94
C ASP A 287 -3.02 34.20 26.40
N CYS A 288 -4.17 33.87 25.82
CA CYS A 288 -4.34 33.86 24.37
C CYS A 288 -4.25 35.28 23.79
N LEU A 289 -3.93 35.39 22.49
CA LEU A 289 -3.95 36.67 21.78
C LEU A 289 -5.34 37.33 21.85
N PRO A 290 -5.46 38.67 21.68
CA PRO A 290 -6.73 39.39 21.84
C PRO A 290 -7.92 38.87 21.03
N ASP A 291 -7.66 38.23 19.89
CA ASP A 291 -8.68 37.66 18.99
C ASP A 291 -8.94 36.16 19.21
N GLN A 292 -8.35 35.58 20.26
CA GLN A 292 -8.47 34.17 20.62
C GLN A 292 -9.08 33.98 22.01
N ALA A 293 -9.76 32.86 22.20
CA ALA A 293 -10.29 32.45 23.49
C ALA A 293 -9.71 31.09 23.89
N CYS A 294 -9.33 30.97 25.18
CA CYS A 294 -8.97 29.68 25.75
C CYS A 294 -10.22 28.80 25.83
N ASN A 295 -10.24 27.67 25.11
CA ASN A 295 -11.33 26.72 25.16
C ASN A 295 -11.23 25.79 26.38
N SER A 296 -12.26 24.98 26.59
CA SER A 296 -12.34 24.02 27.71
C SER A 296 -11.26 22.93 27.66
N ASN A 297 -10.61 22.72 26.52
CA ASN A 297 -9.51 21.76 26.35
C ASN A 297 -8.13 22.40 26.62
N GLY A 298 -8.04 23.73 26.66
CA GLY A 298 -6.82 24.47 27.01
C GLY A 298 -6.01 24.91 25.79
N TYR A 299 -6.67 25.00 24.64
CA TYR A 299 -6.16 25.57 23.40
C TYR A 299 -6.60 27.02 23.24
N CYS A 300 -5.72 27.86 22.70
CA CYS A 300 -6.09 29.16 22.19
C CYS A 300 -6.71 29.00 20.80
N VAL A 301 -8.03 29.12 20.72
CA VAL A 301 -8.78 29.02 19.47
C VAL A 301 -9.37 30.36 19.08
N ASP A 302 -9.75 30.53 17.82
CA ASP A 302 -10.58 31.66 17.38
C ASP A 302 -11.80 31.79 18.30
N ALA A 303 -12.14 33.02 18.72
CA ALA A 303 -13.31 33.27 19.56
C ALA A 303 -14.61 32.69 18.95
N ALA A 304 -14.73 32.67 17.62
CA ALA A 304 -15.85 32.05 16.89
C ALA A 304 -15.86 30.51 16.98
N CYS A 305 -14.74 29.89 17.35
CA CYS A 305 -14.55 28.45 17.45
C CYS A 305 -14.58 27.91 18.89
N LYS A 306 -14.71 28.77 19.89
CA LYS A 306 -14.65 28.42 21.32
C LYS A 306 -15.62 27.29 21.72
N ASP A 307 -16.83 27.33 21.17
CA ASP A 307 -17.91 26.38 21.46
C ASP A 307 -18.27 25.51 20.23
N VAL A 308 -17.38 25.46 19.24
CA VAL A 308 -17.57 24.68 18.01
C VAL A 308 -16.86 23.35 18.15
N THR A 309 -17.64 22.27 18.17
CA THR A 309 -17.11 20.90 18.09
C THR A 309 -17.13 20.45 16.64
N CYS A 310 -15.95 20.17 16.09
CA CYS A 310 -15.84 19.65 14.74
C CYS A 310 -15.89 18.13 14.69
N GLU A 311 -16.30 17.62 13.53
CA GLU A 311 -16.11 16.21 13.20
C GLU A 311 -14.63 15.85 13.28
N VAL A 312 -14.41 14.60 13.62
CA VAL A 312 -13.12 13.93 13.71
C VAL A 312 -12.28 14.22 12.44
N GLY A 313 -11.03 14.67 12.63
CA GLY A 313 -10.12 15.06 11.54
C GLY A 313 -10.28 16.50 10.99
N LYS A 314 -11.15 17.33 11.59
CA LYS A 314 -11.37 18.73 11.17
C LYS A 314 -11.06 19.73 12.28
N VAL A 315 -10.57 20.90 11.90
CA VAL A 315 -10.31 22.04 12.79
C VAL A 315 -11.30 23.16 12.48
N CYS A 316 -11.79 23.84 13.51
CA CYS A 316 -12.62 25.03 13.32
C CYS A 316 -11.76 26.23 12.90
N ILE A 317 -12.11 26.85 11.78
CA ILE A 317 -11.51 28.08 11.28
C ILE A 317 -12.65 29.06 10.94
N GLY A 318 -12.70 30.22 11.61
CA GLY A 318 -13.75 31.22 11.40
C GLY A 318 -15.17 30.70 11.65
N GLY A 319 -15.34 29.83 12.65
CA GLY A 319 -16.63 29.21 13.00
C GLY A 319 -17.06 28.05 12.08
N THR A 320 -16.23 27.64 11.12
CA THR A 320 -16.52 26.54 10.19
C THR A 320 -15.51 25.41 10.38
N CYS A 321 -15.98 24.16 10.43
CA CYS A 321 -15.12 22.99 10.52
C CYS A 321 -14.53 22.64 9.16
N LYS A 322 -13.20 22.66 9.06
CA LYS A 322 -12.45 22.32 7.85
C LYS A 322 -11.39 21.27 8.17
N GLY A 323 -11.32 20.24 7.34
CA GLY A 323 -10.19 19.32 7.28
C GLY A 323 -8.92 20.04 6.81
N PRO A 324 -7.74 19.50 7.13
CA PRO A 324 -6.47 20.14 6.77
C PRO A 324 -6.28 20.26 5.26
N CYS A 325 -6.93 19.41 4.46
CA CYS A 325 -6.90 19.43 3.00
C CYS A 325 -8.21 19.92 2.36
N ASP A 326 -9.16 20.42 3.15
CA ASP A 326 -10.39 21.00 2.61
C ASP A 326 -10.06 22.28 1.84
N ASP A 327 -10.61 22.42 0.63
CA ASP A 327 -10.35 23.52 -0.32
C ASP A 327 -8.89 23.60 -0.84
N VAL A 328 -8.03 22.62 -0.55
CA VAL A 328 -6.65 22.55 -1.07
C VAL A 328 -6.62 21.71 -2.33
N THR A 329 -6.14 22.30 -3.43
CA THR A 329 -5.82 21.59 -4.68
C THR A 329 -4.33 21.74 -4.93
N CYS A 330 -3.58 20.66 -4.67
CA CYS A 330 -2.13 20.72 -4.80
C CYS A 330 -1.67 20.78 -6.27
N PRO A 331 -0.55 21.46 -6.54
CA PRO A 331 0.04 21.48 -7.87
C PRO A 331 0.55 20.10 -8.27
N PHE A 332 0.52 19.79 -9.57
CA PHE A 332 1.03 18.51 -10.08
C PHE A 332 2.54 18.36 -9.80
N PRO A 333 3.04 17.18 -9.38
CA PRO A 333 2.34 15.91 -9.10
C PRO A 333 1.99 15.67 -7.61
N GLN A 334 1.90 16.75 -6.83
CA GLN A 334 1.77 16.67 -5.37
C GLN A 334 0.35 16.31 -4.94
N VAL A 335 0.24 15.71 -3.76
CA VAL A 335 -1.02 15.42 -3.10
C VAL A 335 -1.09 16.15 -1.77
N CYS A 336 -2.30 16.56 -1.37
CA CYS A 336 -2.47 17.15 -0.05
C CYS A 336 -2.42 16.04 1.02
N ARG A 337 -1.47 16.14 1.95
CA ARG A 337 -1.42 15.31 3.15
C ARG A 337 -1.24 16.23 4.34
N VAL A 338 -2.15 16.15 5.32
CA VAL A 338 -2.07 16.94 6.57
C VAL A 338 -2.01 18.46 6.32
N GLY A 339 -2.64 18.93 5.25
CA GLY A 339 -2.68 20.37 4.92
C GLY A 339 -1.38 20.92 4.35
N ALA A 340 -0.47 20.05 3.94
CA ALA A 340 0.66 20.38 3.09
C ALA A 340 0.54 19.67 1.74
N CYS A 341 0.97 20.36 0.69
CA CYS A 341 1.21 19.71 -0.59
C CYS A 341 2.57 19.02 -0.53
N VAL A 342 2.58 17.71 -0.71
CA VAL A 342 3.78 16.89 -0.65
C VAL A 342 3.89 16.05 -1.91
N ASP A 343 5.13 15.88 -2.40
CA ASP A 343 5.43 14.89 -3.43
C ASP A 343 5.37 13.51 -2.76
N PRO A 344 4.39 12.66 -3.11
CA PRO A 344 4.23 11.38 -2.46
C PRO A 344 5.38 10.42 -2.79
N CYS A 345 6.12 10.66 -3.88
CA CYS A 345 7.27 9.86 -4.31
C CYS A 345 8.63 10.38 -3.81
N ALA A 346 8.66 11.52 -3.13
CA ALA A 346 9.89 12.04 -2.57
C ALA A 346 10.48 11.07 -1.52
N GLY A 347 11.69 10.56 -1.78
CA GLY A 347 12.38 9.63 -0.89
C GLY A 347 11.95 8.16 -1.03
N VAL A 348 10.99 7.85 -1.90
CA VAL A 348 10.59 6.47 -2.19
C VAL A 348 11.65 5.81 -3.07
N THR A 349 12.23 4.71 -2.57
CA THR A 349 13.16 3.87 -3.35
C THR A 349 12.47 2.55 -3.66
N CYS A 350 12.21 2.31 -4.94
CA CYS A 350 11.57 1.09 -5.40
C CYS A 350 12.58 0.04 -5.81
N GLU A 351 12.16 -1.23 -5.75
CA GLU A 351 12.99 -2.36 -6.19
C GLU A 351 13.19 -2.33 -7.73
N SER A 352 14.12 -3.15 -8.21
CA SER A 352 14.41 -3.26 -9.63
C SER A 352 13.15 -3.67 -10.42
N GLY A 353 12.75 -2.87 -11.40
CA GLY A 353 11.55 -3.11 -12.22
C GLY A 353 10.28 -2.39 -11.74
N GLN A 354 10.39 -1.58 -10.69
CA GLN A 354 9.32 -0.71 -10.19
C GLN A 354 9.64 0.77 -10.41
N VAL A 355 8.59 1.59 -10.40
CA VAL A 355 8.64 3.05 -10.41
C VAL A 355 7.69 3.56 -9.34
N CYS A 356 8.00 4.69 -8.72
CA CYS A 356 7.05 5.30 -7.81
C CYS A 356 5.95 6.02 -8.60
N ASP A 357 4.70 5.68 -8.30
CA ASP A 357 3.51 6.39 -8.76
C ASP A 357 2.60 6.67 -7.56
N GLY A 358 2.19 7.93 -7.37
CA GLY A 358 1.33 8.33 -6.25
C GLY A 358 1.90 8.04 -4.84
N GLY A 359 3.21 7.87 -4.71
CA GLY A 359 3.90 7.51 -3.46
C GLY A 359 4.01 6.03 -3.18
N VAL A 360 3.78 5.22 -4.20
CA VAL A 360 3.79 3.78 -4.07
C VAL A 360 4.60 3.15 -5.18
N CYS A 361 5.37 2.12 -4.85
CA CYS A 361 6.15 1.39 -5.84
C CYS A 361 5.27 0.50 -6.69
N VAL A 362 4.94 0.98 -7.88
CA VAL A 362 4.18 0.25 -8.89
C VAL A 362 5.14 -0.44 -9.85
N THR A 363 4.71 -1.56 -10.42
CA THR A 363 5.46 -2.22 -11.48
C THR A 363 5.50 -1.30 -12.70
N ARG A 364 6.70 -1.14 -13.30
CA ARG A 364 6.84 -0.31 -14.51
C ARG A 364 5.91 -0.79 -15.61
N CYS A 365 5.43 0.12 -16.46
CA CYS A 365 4.56 -0.20 -17.59
C CYS A 365 5.24 -1.09 -18.65
N ASP A 366 6.58 -1.09 -18.69
CA ASP A 366 7.40 -2.01 -19.48
C ASP A 366 7.21 -3.49 -19.03
N CYS A 367 6.70 -3.66 -17.81
CA CYS A 367 6.46 -4.92 -17.12
C CYS A 367 4.95 -5.22 -16.95
N LEU A 368 4.10 -4.22 -16.71
CA LEU A 368 2.64 -4.39 -16.64
C LEU A 368 1.97 -3.48 -17.69
N PRO A 369 1.31 -4.02 -18.73
CA PRO A 369 0.63 -3.20 -19.72
C PRO A 369 -0.37 -2.26 -19.06
N CYS A 370 -0.39 -1.01 -19.53
CA CYS A 370 -1.27 0.01 -18.97
C CYS A 370 -2.75 -0.36 -19.16
N ALA A 371 -3.53 -0.19 -18.08
CA ALA A 371 -4.96 -0.36 -18.13
C ALA A 371 -5.63 0.88 -18.76
N GLY A 372 -6.93 0.79 -19.08
CA GLY A 372 -7.75 1.98 -19.32
C GLY A 372 -7.40 2.84 -20.54
N GLY A 373 -6.68 2.30 -21.54
CA GLY A 373 -6.33 3.06 -22.76
C GLY A 373 -5.15 4.01 -22.59
N GLU A 374 -4.42 3.93 -21.48
CA GLU A 374 -3.14 4.60 -21.28
C GLU A 374 -2.02 3.93 -22.09
N ALA A 375 -0.94 4.67 -22.31
CA ALA A 375 0.25 4.20 -23.02
C ALA A 375 1.46 4.17 -22.08
N CYS A 376 2.33 3.19 -22.31
CA CYS A 376 3.55 3.04 -21.54
C CYS A 376 4.62 4.04 -21.99
N GLU A 377 5.03 4.93 -21.11
CA GLU A 377 6.21 5.76 -21.32
C GLU A 377 7.46 5.02 -20.84
N THR A 378 8.17 4.39 -21.77
CA THR A 378 9.28 3.46 -21.46
C THR A 378 10.45 4.10 -20.71
N SER A 379 10.63 5.41 -20.77
CA SER A 379 11.69 6.12 -20.04
C SER A 379 11.39 6.21 -18.54
N SER A 380 10.20 6.68 -18.18
CA SER A 380 9.75 6.78 -16.79
C SER A 380 9.32 5.42 -16.24
N GLY A 381 8.79 4.56 -17.11
CA GLY A 381 8.12 3.32 -16.74
C GLY A 381 6.71 3.56 -16.22
N LEU A 382 6.12 4.74 -16.43
CA LEU A 382 4.77 5.09 -15.99
C LEU A 382 3.74 4.91 -17.11
N CYS A 383 2.52 4.59 -16.71
CA CYS A 383 1.35 4.66 -17.58
C CYS A 383 0.88 6.10 -17.65
N ILE A 384 0.84 6.66 -18.86
CA ILE A 384 0.41 8.05 -19.10
C ILE A 384 -0.57 8.12 -20.25
N GLU A 385 -1.17 9.29 -20.46
CA GLU A 385 -2.06 9.52 -21.60
C GLU A 385 -1.32 9.26 -22.94
N PRO A 386 -1.91 8.53 -23.91
CA PRO A 386 -1.24 8.23 -25.18
C PRO A 386 -0.80 9.47 -25.96
N THR A 387 -1.52 10.59 -25.81
CA THR A 387 -1.18 11.88 -26.44
C THR A 387 0.10 12.50 -25.88
N CYS A 388 0.54 12.07 -24.70
CA CYS A 388 1.72 12.57 -24.01
C CYS A 388 2.99 11.75 -24.29
N ILE A 389 2.89 10.62 -25.01
CA ILE A 389 4.06 9.81 -25.35
C ILE A 389 5.03 10.61 -26.22
N GLY A 390 6.26 10.79 -25.72
CA GLY A 390 7.32 11.53 -26.40
C GLY A 390 7.22 13.06 -26.27
N VAL A 391 6.25 13.58 -25.48
CA VAL A 391 6.16 15.00 -25.17
C VAL A 391 7.10 15.32 -24.02
N THR A 392 8.07 16.22 -24.25
CA THR A 392 8.97 16.71 -23.19
C THR A 392 8.60 18.13 -22.81
N CYS A 393 8.17 18.33 -21.56
CA CYS A 393 7.85 19.64 -21.02
C CYS A 393 9.03 20.26 -20.26
N ALA A 394 9.08 21.59 -20.23
CA ALA A 394 10.06 22.31 -19.43
C ALA A 394 9.81 22.10 -17.93
N ALA A 395 10.82 22.35 -17.10
CA ALA A 395 10.69 22.30 -15.65
C ALA A 395 9.54 23.21 -15.16
N GLY A 396 8.69 22.69 -14.27
CA GLY A 396 7.50 23.38 -13.78
C GLY A 396 6.25 23.19 -14.66
N SER A 397 6.29 22.30 -15.66
CA SER A 397 5.13 21.93 -16.48
C SER A 397 5.05 20.42 -16.68
N HIS A 398 3.85 19.92 -16.94
CA HIS A 398 3.56 18.51 -17.24
C HIS A 398 2.73 18.41 -18.51
N CYS A 399 2.69 17.22 -19.11
CA CYS A 399 1.84 16.99 -20.27
C CYS A 399 0.41 16.65 -19.83
N ALA A 400 -0.57 17.33 -20.41
CA ALA A 400 -1.98 16.97 -20.34
C ALA A 400 -2.62 17.19 -21.71
N GLY A 401 -3.31 16.18 -22.26
CA GLY A 401 -3.93 16.26 -23.58
C GLY A 401 -2.93 16.51 -24.73
N GLY A 402 -1.69 16.04 -24.59
CA GLY A 402 -0.61 16.27 -25.56
C GLY A 402 0.00 17.68 -25.54
N THR A 403 -0.34 18.51 -24.56
CA THR A 403 0.19 19.87 -24.42
C THR A 403 0.84 20.08 -23.06
N CYS A 404 1.89 20.91 -22.99
CA CYS A 404 2.53 21.25 -21.73
C CYS A 404 1.71 22.29 -20.97
N VAL A 405 1.26 21.90 -19.78
CA VAL A 405 0.46 22.70 -18.85
C VAL A 405 1.31 23.03 -17.63
N ASP A 406 1.19 24.26 -17.14
CA ASP A 406 1.88 24.72 -15.93
C ASP A 406 1.42 23.89 -14.71
N ASN A 407 2.36 23.44 -13.87
CA ASN A 407 2.05 22.60 -12.71
C ASN A 407 1.19 23.32 -11.66
N CYS A 408 1.18 24.66 -11.66
CA CYS A 408 0.33 25.48 -10.82
C CYS A 408 -1.05 25.75 -11.42
N MET A 409 -1.35 25.30 -12.64
CA MET A 409 -2.65 25.51 -13.26
C MET A 409 -3.76 24.83 -12.45
N GLY A 410 -4.66 25.63 -11.87
CA GLY A 410 -5.76 25.13 -11.03
C GLY A 410 -5.38 24.84 -9.57
N ALA A 411 -4.12 25.06 -9.17
CA ALA A 411 -3.68 24.83 -7.82
C ALA A 411 -4.25 25.88 -6.84
N THR A 412 -4.78 25.41 -5.71
CA THR A 412 -5.17 26.21 -4.55
C THR A 412 -4.34 25.74 -3.36
N CYS A 413 -3.29 26.49 -3.05
CA CYS A 413 -2.36 26.14 -1.98
C CYS A 413 -2.96 26.37 -0.59
N PRO A 414 -2.40 25.72 0.46
CA PRO A 414 -2.77 25.97 1.84
C PRO A 414 -2.69 27.46 2.23
N THR A 415 -3.37 27.82 3.31
CA THR A 415 -3.48 29.21 3.78
C THR A 415 -2.09 29.86 3.94
N GLY A 416 -1.90 31.05 3.35
CA GLY A 416 -0.63 31.79 3.42
C GLY A 416 0.42 31.38 2.38
N GLN A 417 0.10 30.45 1.48
CA GLN A 417 1.00 29.98 0.43
C GLN A 417 0.51 30.36 -0.97
N VAL A 418 1.45 30.45 -1.91
CA VAL A 418 1.20 30.64 -3.35
C VAL A 418 1.89 29.53 -4.13
N CYS A 419 1.30 29.11 -5.25
CA CYS A 419 1.96 28.15 -6.11
C CYS A 419 3.04 28.85 -6.94
N MET A 420 4.28 28.36 -6.85
CA MET A 420 5.40 28.78 -7.66
C MET A 420 6.15 27.54 -8.16
N ALA A 421 6.35 27.44 -9.49
CA ALA A 421 7.08 26.35 -10.13
C ALA A 421 6.58 24.93 -9.74
N GLY A 422 5.27 24.76 -9.56
CA GLY A 422 4.66 23.49 -9.17
C GLY A 422 4.83 23.15 -7.69
N GLN A 423 5.18 24.11 -6.83
CA GLN A 423 5.24 23.93 -5.38
C GLN A 423 4.45 25.02 -4.66
N CYS A 424 3.76 24.64 -3.58
CA CYS A 424 3.19 25.61 -2.67
C CYS A 424 4.30 26.14 -1.75
N VAL A 425 4.63 27.41 -1.91
CA VAL A 425 5.64 28.12 -1.12
C VAL A 425 4.97 29.22 -0.31
N GLU A 426 5.58 29.64 0.79
CA GLU A 426 5.06 30.79 1.53
C GLU A 426 4.91 31.99 0.61
N ALA A 427 3.76 32.66 0.71
CA ALA A 427 3.52 33.87 -0.03
C ALA A 427 4.63 34.86 0.31
N PRO A 428 5.34 35.44 -0.68
CA PRO A 428 6.35 36.44 -0.39
C PRO A 428 5.68 37.53 0.44
N SER A 429 6.11 37.65 1.70
CA SER A 429 5.59 38.69 2.57
C SER A 429 5.85 40.01 1.88
N SER A 430 4.81 40.83 1.77
CA SER A 430 4.97 42.23 1.38
C SER A 430 5.75 42.93 2.47
N SER A 431 7.07 42.77 2.45
CA SER A 431 7.98 43.35 3.42
C SER A 431 9.37 43.55 2.78
N ASP A 432 9.47 44.53 1.88
CA ASP A 432 10.56 45.51 1.97
C ASP A 432 10.36 46.36 3.25
N ALA A 433 10.33 45.67 4.38
CA ALA A 433 10.45 46.19 5.72
C ALA A 433 11.00 45.02 6.53
N SER A 434 12.30 45.06 6.77
CA SER A 434 13.05 44.13 7.59
C SER A 434 12.28 43.64 8.82
N SER A 435 12.16 42.32 8.97
CA SER A 435 12.11 41.72 10.31
C SER A 435 12.63 40.29 10.27
N SER A 436 13.95 40.17 10.46
CA SER A 436 14.51 39.07 11.22
C SER A 436 13.85 39.05 12.60
N SER A 437 13.36 37.88 12.99
CA SER A 437 12.89 37.55 14.32
C SER A 437 13.83 38.04 15.42
N SER A 438 13.37 38.99 16.23
CA SER A 438 13.76 39.19 17.62
C SER A 438 12.82 40.22 18.24
N GLY A 439 11.89 39.75 19.06
CA GLY A 439 11.27 40.46 20.19
C GLY A 439 10.76 41.90 20.04
N ILE A 440 9.57 42.09 20.63
CA ILE A 440 9.27 43.21 21.54
C ILE A 440 8.83 44.55 20.87
N PHE A 441 7.53 44.84 21.06
CA PHE A 441 6.76 46.09 20.86
C PHE A 441 6.41 46.59 19.43
N GLY A 442 5.11 46.91 19.23
CA GLY A 442 4.69 47.88 18.21
C GLY A 442 3.27 47.70 17.66
N SER A 443 2.26 48.22 18.37
CA SER A 443 0.88 48.36 17.91
C SER A 443 0.69 49.47 16.87
N GLY A 444 -0.34 49.34 16.03
CA GLY A 444 -1.24 50.46 15.73
C GLY A 444 -1.67 50.67 14.27
N GLY A 445 -2.99 50.65 14.03
CA GLY A 445 -3.65 51.75 13.33
C GLY A 445 -4.36 51.44 12.02
N GLU A 446 -5.69 51.39 12.07
CA GLU A 446 -6.63 51.41 10.95
C GLU A 446 -6.57 52.70 10.09
N GLY A 447 -6.99 52.56 8.82
CA GLY A 447 -7.83 53.57 8.16
C GLY A 447 -7.23 54.26 6.92
N GLY A 448 -7.95 54.20 5.79
CA GLY A 448 -7.80 55.19 4.72
C GLY A 448 -8.13 54.70 3.31
N ALA A 449 -9.27 55.14 2.79
CA ALA A 449 -9.78 54.83 1.45
C ALA A 449 -9.14 55.64 0.31
N ALA A 450 -9.36 55.13 -0.91
CA ALA A 450 -9.47 55.82 -2.20
C ALA A 450 -8.20 56.31 -2.92
N GLY A 451 -8.11 55.96 -4.21
CA GLY A 451 -7.18 56.58 -5.15
C GLY A 451 -7.07 55.84 -6.49
N SER A 452 -7.98 56.11 -7.40
CA SER A 452 -7.85 55.82 -8.83
C SER A 452 -6.78 56.69 -9.49
N GLY A 453 -5.95 56.10 -10.35
CA GLY A 453 -5.02 56.84 -11.22
C GLY A 453 -4.25 55.88 -12.12
N GLY A 454 -4.43 56.00 -13.43
CA GLY A 454 -3.81 55.13 -14.43
C GLY A 454 -2.58 55.73 -15.13
N MET A 455 -2.11 54.92 -16.10
CA MET A 455 -1.34 55.23 -17.32
C MET A 455 0.20 55.31 -17.27
N GLY A 456 0.79 54.61 -18.26
CA GLY A 456 2.12 54.83 -18.87
C GLY A 456 3.21 53.98 -18.23
N GLY A 457 3.86 53.01 -18.89
CA GLY A 457 4.26 52.94 -20.28
C GLY A 457 5.74 53.31 -20.40
N ALA A 458 6.64 52.34 -20.59
CA ALA A 458 7.87 52.49 -21.37
C ALA A 458 8.62 51.16 -21.44
N ALA A 459 8.83 50.71 -22.67
CA ALA A 459 9.81 49.71 -23.06
C ALA A 459 11.22 50.33 -23.17
N ALA A 460 12.23 49.54 -22.83
CA ALA A 460 13.58 49.54 -23.43
C ALA A 460 14.26 48.24 -22.95
N SER A 461 14.49 47.20 -23.74
CA SER A 461 15.37 47.03 -24.92
C SER A 461 16.87 47.21 -24.64
N GLY A 462 17.60 46.08 -24.73
CA GLY A 462 19.03 45.98 -25.04
C GLY A 462 19.97 46.16 -23.85
N GLY A 463 21.03 45.37 -23.64
CA GLY A 463 21.59 44.30 -24.45
C GLY A 463 23.01 43.99 -23.95
N ASN A 464 23.40 42.74 -24.15
CA ASN A 464 24.75 42.24 -24.43
C ASN A 464 25.89 42.29 -23.38
N SER A 465 26.31 41.07 -23.02
CA SER A 465 27.67 40.53 -23.05
C SER A 465 28.78 41.15 -22.19
N GLY A 466 29.37 40.29 -21.36
CA GLY A 466 30.72 40.45 -20.84
C GLY A 466 31.17 39.27 -19.99
N SER A 467 31.87 38.31 -20.60
CA SER A 467 32.53 37.20 -19.93
C SER A 467 33.80 37.65 -19.19
N GLY A 468 34.14 36.95 -18.10
CA GLY A 468 35.52 36.74 -17.67
C GLY A 468 35.88 37.33 -16.31
N GLY A 469 36.34 36.47 -15.39
CA GLY A 469 37.04 36.92 -14.18
C GLY A 469 37.08 35.89 -13.06
N ALA A 470 37.95 34.90 -13.17
CA ALA A 470 38.41 34.13 -12.01
C ALA A 470 39.32 35.01 -11.15
N GLY A 471 39.10 35.04 -9.83
CA GLY A 471 39.88 35.87 -8.90
C GLY A 471 39.57 35.59 -7.43
N SER A 472 40.46 34.84 -6.81
CA SER A 472 40.56 34.42 -5.41
C SER A 472 40.32 35.49 -4.33
N GLY A 473 39.56 35.08 -3.29
CA GLY A 473 39.86 35.29 -1.86
C GLY A 473 39.69 36.69 -1.24
N ASN A 474 38.74 36.84 -0.32
CA ASN A 474 39.07 37.15 1.09
C ASN A 474 37.88 36.91 2.05
N ALA A 475 38.25 36.68 3.30
CA ALA A 475 37.44 36.34 4.47
C ALA A 475 36.27 37.28 4.82
N GLY A 476 35.22 36.70 5.39
CA GLY A 476 34.09 37.41 6.00
C GLY A 476 33.29 36.54 6.96
N SER A 477 33.71 36.54 8.23
CA SER A 477 32.89 36.40 9.45
C SER A 477 31.78 35.33 9.48
N GLU A 478 32.11 34.13 9.97
CA GLU A 478 31.11 33.21 10.54
C GLU A 478 30.53 33.79 11.84
N GLY A 479 29.30 34.30 11.77
CA GLY A 479 28.44 34.45 12.95
C GLY A 479 27.71 33.14 13.21
N SER A 480 28.27 32.28 14.06
CA SER A 480 27.62 31.04 14.47
C SER A 480 26.55 31.31 15.54
N CYS A 481 25.27 31.21 15.15
CA CYS A 481 24.18 31.04 16.10
C CYS A 481 24.10 29.56 16.48
N GLY A 482 24.65 29.21 17.65
CA GLY A 482 24.58 27.87 18.21
C GLY A 482 23.17 27.50 18.66
N CYS A 483 22.62 26.43 18.09
CA CYS A 483 21.48 25.74 18.66
C CYS A 483 21.93 24.99 19.93
N ARG A 484 21.39 25.36 21.09
CA ARG A 484 21.49 24.53 22.30
C ARG A 484 20.60 23.30 22.13
N VAL A 485 21.23 22.14 21.98
CA VAL A 485 20.57 20.85 22.16
C VAL A 485 20.54 20.57 23.67
N VAL A 486 19.37 20.25 24.21
CA VAL A 486 19.24 19.80 25.61
C VAL A 486 19.82 18.39 25.69
N GLY A 487 20.85 18.24 26.53
CA GLY A 487 21.60 16.99 26.71
C GLY A 487 20.73 15.85 27.24
N LYS A 488 20.90 14.69 26.62
CA LYS A 488 20.50 13.39 27.13
C LYS A 488 21.66 12.91 28.03
N ASP A 489 21.40 12.72 29.32
CA ASP A 489 22.41 12.21 30.26
C ASP A 489 22.66 10.72 30.00
N ASP A 490 23.75 10.41 29.29
CA ASP A 490 24.34 9.06 29.25
C ASP A 490 25.33 8.91 30.41
N ALA A 491 24.88 8.27 31.48
CA ALA A 491 25.74 7.78 32.54
C ALA A 491 26.34 6.42 32.15
N THR A 492 27.47 6.41 31.45
CA THR A 492 28.35 5.24 31.38
C THR A 492 29.82 5.63 31.54
N GLY A 493 30.39 5.27 32.68
CA GLY A 493 31.82 5.39 32.99
C GLY A 493 32.24 4.25 33.92
N ALA A 494 33.11 3.38 33.41
CA ALA A 494 33.45 2.06 33.90
C ALA A 494 34.26 2.01 35.21
N ALA A 495 34.13 0.90 35.95
CA ALA A 495 35.16 0.42 36.88
C ALA A 495 35.22 -1.12 36.94
N TRP A 496 36.20 -1.66 36.22
CA TRP A 496 37.11 -2.79 36.53
C TRP A 496 36.65 -4.11 37.18
N ALA A 497 37.20 -5.17 36.59
CA ALA A 497 37.09 -6.59 36.87
C ALA A 497 37.51 -7.05 38.29
N ALA A 498 36.89 -8.13 38.77
CA ALA A 498 37.53 -9.13 39.62
C ALA A 498 36.85 -10.51 39.50
N LEU A 499 37.70 -11.53 39.31
CA LEU A 499 37.45 -12.97 39.28
C LEU A 499 36.84 -13.52 40.58
N GLY A 500 36.16 -14.68 40.49
CA GLY A 500 36.14 -15.62 41.63
C GLY A 500 34.95 -16.60 41.66
N MET A 501 35.21 -17.87 41.30
CA MET A 501 34.35 -19.02 41.58
C MET A 501 34.12 -19.25 43.09
N MET A 502 32.91 -19.70 43.45
CA MET A 502 32.51 -20.62 44.56
C MET A 502 31.00 -20.38 44.81
N GLY A 503 30.09 -21.32 45.04
CA GLY A 503 30.19 -22.74 45.37
C GLY A 503 28.78 -23.36 45.35
N LEU A 504 28.79 -24.68 45.16
CA LEU A 504 27.66 -25.60 45.12
C LEU A 504 26.85 -25.71 46.42
N ALA A 505 25.61 -26.18 46.24
CA ALA A 505 24.81 -27.01 47.16
C ALA A 505 24.16 -26.26 48.35
N ALA A 506 22.97 -26.57 48.87
CA ALA A 506 21.95 -27.61 48.71
C ALA A 506 20.69 -27.01 49.38
N MET A 507 19.42 -27.35 49.10
CA MET A 507 18.70 -28.59 49.38
C MET A 507 17.23 -28.33 48.97
N ARG A 508 16.61 -29.14 48.11
CA ARG A 508 16.00 -30.45 48.43
C ARG A 508 14.67 -30.34 49.19
N ARG A 509 13.55 -30.53 48.48
CA ARG A 509 12.38 -31.34 48.89
C ARG A 509 11.56 -31.69 47.63
N ARG A 510 11.83 -32.85 47.01
CA ARG A 510 11.12 -34.16 47.16
C ARG A 510 9.73 -34.14 46.49
N ARG A 511 9.60 -34.69 45.28
CA ARG A 511 9.31 -36.10 44.93
C ARG A 511 7.87 -36.53 45.28
N ARG A 512 7.05 -36.84 44.26
CA ARG A 512 6.53 -38.19 43.95
C ARG A 512 5.58 -38.16 42.74
N ALA A 513 5.94 -38.90 41.70
CA ALA A 513 4.99 -39.50 40.76
C ALA A 513 4.51 -40.86 41.30
N PRO A 514 3.31 -41.34 40.92
CA PRO A 514 3.00 -42.75 40.87
C PRO A 514 2.90 -43.26 39.43
N GLN A 515 3.40 -44.48 39.24
CA GLN A 515 3.35 -45.32 38.05
C GLN A 515 1.94 -45.90 37.77
N PRO A 516 1.73 -46.55 36.60
CA PRO A 516 0.43 -46.77 35.98
C PRO A 516 -0.26 -48.07 36.45
N ALA A 517 -1.56 -48.16 36.17
CA ALA A 517 -2.34 -49.37 36.30
C ALA A 517 -2.94 -49.78 34.94
N LYS A 518 -2.53 -50.99 34.52
CA LYS A 518 -3.15 -52.00 33.65
C LYS A 518 -3.61 -51.64 32.25
#